data_AF-A0A4Q5WKW2-F1
#
_entry.id   AF-A0A4Q5WKW2-F1
#
_cell.length_a   1.000
_cell.length_b   1.000
_cell.length_c   1.000
_cell.angle_alpha   90.00
_cell.angle_beta   90.00
_cell.angle_gamma   90.00
#
_symmetry.space_group_name_H-M   'P 1'
#
loop_
_entity.id
_entity.type
_entity.pdbx_description
1 polymer ?
#
loop_
_entity_poly.entity_id
_entity_poly.type
_entity_poly.pdbx_seq_one_letter_code
_entity_poly.pdbx_strand_id
1 'polypeptide(L)'
;DVTDEKLAAEMLLPMRAPVIVAVISSPNHHDPKKTPIWEQQLSSGALCQNLLIAANAMGWAAVWITEDAAFDTHVHAGLGVDPHEQIAGFIYIGTAKEMPVERQRPTVSTKATRWTGAPK
;
A
#
# COMPACT_ATOMS: atom_id res chain seq x y z
N ASP A 1 15.65 4.31 23.35
CA ASP A 1 15.92 2.87 23.54
C ASP A 1 14.67 2.06 23.33
N VAL A 2 14.68 1.23 22.28
CA VAL A 2 13.66 0.21 22.01
C VAL A 2 13.99 -1.01 22.89
N THR A 3 12.99 -1.62 23.51
CA THR A 3 13.18 -2.84 24.30
C THR A 3 13.48 -4.03 23.39
N ASP A 4 14.22 -5.01 23.89
CA ASP A 4 14.52 -6.24 23.13
C ASP A 4 13.25 -6.95 22.62
N GLU A 5 12.18 -6.91 23.42
CA GLU A 5 10.87 -7.45 23.05
C GLU A 5 10.26 -6.74 21.84
N LYS A 6 10.33 -5.40 21.79
CA LYS A 6 9.86 -4.62 20.66
C LYS A 6 10.70 -4.88 19.41
N LEU A 7 12.03 -4.96 19.57
CA LEU A 7 12.91 -5.30 18.46
C LEU A 7 12.58 -6.68 17.87
N ALA A 8 12.39 -7.69 18.73
CA ALA A 8 12.00 -9.03 18.29
C ALA A 8 10.63 -9.05 17.58
N ALA A 9 9.66 -8.26 18.05
CA ALA A 9 8.36 -8.14 17.40
C ALA A 9 8.46 -7.51 15.99
N GLU A 10 9.26 -6.46 15.83
CA GLU A 10 9.52 -5.80 14.54
C GLU A 10 10.17 -6.76 13.53
N MET A 11 11.15 -7.56 13.97
CA MET A 11 11.81 -8.56 13.11
C MET A 11 10.85 -9.64 12.58
N LEU A 12 9.71 -9.86 13.24
CA LEU A 12 8.70 -10.83 12.82
C LEU A 12 7.66 -10.24 11.86
N LEU A 13 7.59 -8.91 11.67
CA LEU A 13 6.60 -8.30 10.79
C LEU A 13 6.69 -8.82 9.35
N PRO A 14 7.89 -8.89 8.71
CA PRO A 14 8.00 -9.40 7.34
C PRO A 14 7.67 -10.90 7.25
N MET A 15 7.79 -11.65 8.36
CA MET A 15 7.56 -13.09 8.41
C MET A 15 6.08 -13.49 8.50
N ARG A 16 5.16 -12.51 8.52
CA ARG A 16 3.71 -12.75 8.60
C ARG A 16 3.10 -13.37 7.34
N ALA A 17 3.81 -13.33 6.20
CA ALA A 17 3.41 -13.97 4.96
C ALA A 17 4.62 -14.63 4.28
N PRO A 18 4.41 -15.68 3.46
CA PRO A 18 5.48 -16.32 2.72
C PRO A 18 6.09 -15.43 1.62
N VAL A 19 5.34 -14.44 1.13
CA VAL A 19 5.79 -13.50 0.10
C VAL A 19 5.38 -12.07 0.46
N ILE A 20 6.28 -11.13 0.21
CA ILE A 20 6.00 -9.69 0.28
C ILE A 20 6.41 -9.06 -1.05
N VAL A 21 5.54 -8.24 -1.62
CA VAL A 21 5.87 -7.36 -2.75
C VAL A 21 5.96 -5.93 -2.23
N ALA A 22 7.14 -5.34 -2.25
CA ALA A 22 7.33 -3.91 -2.01
C ALA A 22 7.01 -3.13 -3.30
N VAL A 23 5.98 -2.30 -3.26
CA VAL A 23 5.59 -1.45 -4.39
C VAL A 23 6.19 -0.06 -4.19
N ILE A 24 7.06 0.36 -5.11
CA ILE A 24 7.71 1.67 -5.10
C ILE A 24 7.02 2.55 -6.14
N SER A 25 6.47 3.67 -5.68
CA SER A 25 5.95 4.73 -6.54
C SER A 25 7.11 5.60 -6.99
N SER A 26 7.42 5.56 -8.29
CA SER A 26 8.50 6.34 -8.92
C SER A 26 7.95 7.36 -9.91
N PRO A 27 7.39 8.49 -9.44
CA PRO A 27 6.83 9.50 -10.33
C PRO A 27 7.93 10.19 -11.17
N ASN A 28 7.75 10.20 -12.48
CA ASN A 28 8.63 10.89 -13.41
C ASN A 28 8.29 12.39 -13.44
N HIS A 29 9.13 13.19 -12.77
CA HIS A 29 9.03 14.65 -12.71
C HIS A 29 9.41 15.34 -14.03
N HIS A 30 10.03 14.60 -14.95
CA HIS A 30 10.44 15.07 -16.27
C HIS A 30 9.64 14.38 -17.39
N ASP A 31 8.45 13.86 -17.08
CA ASP A 31 7.58 13.26 -18.08
C ASP A 31 7.31 14.24 -19.24
N PRO A 32 7.67 13.89 -20.49
CA PRO A 32 7.43 14.77 -21.64
C PRO A 32 5.95 15.07 -21.87
N LYS A 33 5.05 14.19 -21.42
CA LYS A 33 3.60 14.41 -21.47
C LYS A 33 3.08 15.28 -20.34
N LYS A 34 3.91 15.60 -19.34
CA LYS A 34 3.58 16.40 -18.16
C LYS A 34 2.40 15.84 -17.36
N THR A 35 2.30 14.51 -17.27
CA THR A 35 1.29 13.85 -16.44
C THR A 35 1.47 14.31 -14.99
N PRO A 36 0.42 14.84 -14.33
CA PRO A 36 0.53 15.30 -12.95
C PRO A 36 1.08 14.23 -12.03
N ILE A 37 2.00 14.60 -11.14
CA ILE A 37 2.60 13.68 -10.15
C ILE A 37 1.53 12.95 -9.35
N TRP A 38 0.45 13.68 -9.01
CA TRP A 38 -0.69 13.10 -8.31
C TRP A 38 -1.32 11.92 -9.06
N GLU A 39 -1.49 12.01 -10.38
CA GLU A 39 -2.03 10.93 -11.19
C GLU A 39 -1.07 9.74 -11.25
N GLN A 40 0.24 9.99 -11.30
CA GLN A 40 1.27 8.95 -11.27
C GLN A 40 1.28 8.20 -9.92
N GLN A 41 1.13 8.92 -8.81
CA GLN A 41 1.00 8.33 -7.47
C GLN A 41 -0.30 7.54 -7.32
N LEU A 42 -1.43 8.05 -7.82
CA LEU A 42 -2.69 7.32 -7.84
C LEU A 42 -2.59 6.02 -8.66
N SER A 43 -1.80 6.00 -9.73
CA SER A 43 -1.52 4.79 -10.50
C SER A 43 -0.84 3.71 -9.65
N SER A 44 0.16 4.08 -8.83
CA SER A 44 0.78 3.16 -7.87
C SER A 44 -0.22 2.61 -6.86
N GLY A 45 -1.13 3.45 -6.35
CA GLY A 45 -2.21 3.00 -5.47
C GLY A 45 -3.18 2.03 -6.15
N ALA A 46 -3.52 2.27 -7.43
CA ALA A 46 -4.34 1.37 -8.22
C ALA A 46 -3.63 0.01 -8.46
N LEU A 47 -2.31 0.01 -8.69
CA LEU A 47 -1.51 -1.21 -8.79
C LEU A 47 -1.58 -2.02 -7.49
N CYS A 48 -1.39 -1.38 -6.32
CA CYS A 48 -1.51 -2.06 -5.03
C CYS A 48 -2.88 -2.74 -4.87
N GLN A 49 -3.98 -2.05 -5.18
CA GLN A 49 -5.32 -2.64 -5.14
C GLN A 49 -5.49 -3.79 -6.14
N ASN A 50 -4.95 -3.66 -7.35
CA ASN A 50 -5.01 -4.72 -8.36
C ASN A 50 -4.26 -5.99 -7.92
N LEU A 51 -3.13 -5.85 -7.22
CA LEU A 51 -2.42 -6.99 -6.64
C LEU A 51 -3.29 -7.73 -5.61
N LEU A 52 -4.03 -7.01 -4.77
CA LEU A 52 -4.96 -7.62 -3.81
C LEU A 52 -6.09 -8.39 -4.51
N ILE A 53 -6.70 -7.79 -5.54
CA ILE A 53 -7.77 -8.42 -6.33
C ILE A 53 -7.24 -9.66 -7.05
N ALA A 54 -6.09 -9.56 -7.70
CA ALA A 54 -5.47 -10.67 -8.44
C ALA A 54 -5.09 -11.83 -7.52
N ALA A 55 -4.49 -11.55 -6.36
CA ALA A 55 -4.16 -12.58 -5.37
C ALA A 55 -5.43 -13.34 -4.92
N ASN A 56 -6.50 -12.62 -4.58
CA ASN A 56 -7.78 -13.21 -4.19
C ASN A 56 -8.41 -14.05 -5.32
N ALA A 57 -8.41 -13.54 -6.55
CA ALA A 57 -8.92 -14.25 -7.71
C ALA A 57 -8.16 -15.58 -7.99
N MET A 58 -6.89 -15.63 -7.63
CA MET A 58 -6.03 -16.82 -7.74
C MET A 58 -6.13 -17.77 -6.54
N GLY A 59 -6.98 -17.48 -5.55
CA GLY A 59 -7.17 -18.31 -4.36
C GLY A 59 -6.21 -18.01 -3.19
N TRP A 60 -5.43 -16.93 -3.28
CA TRP A 60 -4.56 -16.46 -2.19
C TRP A 60 -5.21 -15.34 -1.39
N ALA A 61 -4.80 -15.18 -0.14
CA ALA A 61 -5.09 -13.99 0.64
C ALA A 61 -3.96 -12.97 0.47
N ALA A 62 -4.32 -11.69 0.52
CA ALA A 62 -3.34 -10.61 0.52
C ALA A 62 -3.78 -9.42 1.38
N VAL A 63 -2.80 -8.69 1.93
CA VAL A 63 -3.03 -7.43 2.67
C VAL A 63 -1.99 -6.38 2.27
N TRP A 64 -2.43 -5.13 2.15
CA TRP A 64 -1.59 -3.97 1.87
C TRP A 64 -1.33 -3.21 3.18
N ILE A 65 -0.05 -3.13 3.56
CA ILE A 65 0.42 -2.47 4.78
C ILE A 65 1.60 -1.55 4.41
N THR A 66 1.63 -0.34 4.96
CA THR A 66 2.80 0.55 4.85
C THR A 66 3.64 0.48 6.11
N GLU A 67 3.00 0.70 7.27
CA GLU A 67 3.67 0.86 8.58
C GLU A 67 4.83 1.88 8.52
N ASP A 68 5.58 2.04 9.61
CA ASP A 68 6.70 3.00 9.65
C ASP A 68 7.81 2.62 8.66
N ALA A 69 7.94 1.32 8.35
CA ALA A 69 8.90 0.80 7.38
C ALA A 69 8.78 1.41 5.98
N ALA A 70 7.57 1.81 5.54
CA ALA A 70 7.40 2.44 4.23
C ALA A 70 8.00 3.86 4.17
N PHE A 71 8.32 4.47 5.31
CA PHE A 71 8.83 5.84 5.42
C PHE A 71 10.22 5.91 6.06
N ASP A 72 10.75 4.79 6.55
CA ASP A 72 12.06 4.72 7.19
C ASP A 72 13.21 4.76 6.15
N THR A 73 14.17 5.65 6.40
CA THR A 73 15.30 5.88 5.48
C THR A 73 16.27 4.71 5.38
N HIS A 74 16.40 3.86 6.42
CA HIS A 74 17.23 2.65 6.35
C HIS A 74 16.53 1.58 5.50
N VAL A 75 15.20 1.47 5.60
CA VAL A 75 14.43 0.58 4.73
C VAL A 75 14.51 1.04 3.27
N HIS A 76 14.38 2.34 3.02
CA HIS A 76 14.58 2.92 1.68
C HIS A 76 15.96 2.58 1.12
N ALA A 77 17.01 2.82 1.90
CA ALA A 77 18.38 2.49 1.49
C ALA A 77 18.57 0.98 1.23
N GLY A 78 18.00 0.13 2.08
CA GLY A 78 18.08 -1.32 1.95
C GLY A 78 17.34 -1.87 0.72
N LEU A 79 16.29 -1.18 0.27
CA LEU A 79 15.50 -1.53 -0.92
C LEU A 79 15.89 -0.75 -2.18
N GLY A 80 16.86 0.17 -2.08
CA GLY A 80 17.31 0.99 -3.22
C GLY A 80 16.30 2.02 -3.69
N VAL A 81 15.49 2.57 -2.78
CA VAL A 81 14.50 3.61 -3.06
C VAL A 81 15.21 4.97 -3.23
N ASP A 82 15.01 5.62 -4.37
CA ASP A 82 15.60 6.93 -4.66
C ASP A 82 14.87 8.07 -3.93
N PRO A 83 15.50 9.25 -3.73
CA PRO A 83 14.89 10.38 -3.01
C PRO A 83 13.58 10.93 -3.58
N HIS A 84 13.29 10.64 -4.85
CA HIS A 84 12.07 11.08 -5.55
C HIS A 84 10.98 9.99 -5.58
N GLU A 85 11.28 8.80 -5.06
CA GLU A 85 10.41 7.66 -4.97
C GLU A 85 9.82 7.53 -3.57
N GLN A 86 8.78 6.71 -3.44
CA GLN A 86 8.14 6.41 -2.16
C GLN A 86 7.59 4.99 -2.18
N ILE A 87 7.79 4.23 -1.10
CA ILE A 87 7.10 2.94 -0.93
C ILE A 87 5.59 3.21 -0.82
N ALA A 88 4.84 2.78 -1.83
CA ALA A 88 3.38 2.83 -1.85
C ALA A 88 2.77 1.77 -0.91
N GLY A 89 3.49 0.66 -0.71
CA GLY A 89 3.21 -0.29 0.36
C GLY A 89 3.85 -1.65 0.16
N PHE A 90 3.74 -2.47 1.20
CA PHE A 90 4.11 -3.86 1.23
C PHE A 90 2.85 -4.72 1.08
N ILE A 91 2.80 -5.51 0.01
CA ILE A 91 1.71 -6.45 -0.26
C ILE A 91 2.15 -7.83 0.26
N TYR A 92 1.61 -8.21 1.40
CA TYR A 92 1.81 -9.53 1.99
C TYR A 92 0.87 -10.52 1.31
N ILE A 93 1.38 -11.60 0.76
CA ILE A 93 0.61 -12.60 -0.01
C ILE A 93 0.85 -14.00 0.58
N GLY A 94 -0.22 -14.77 0.81
CA GLY A 94 -0.13 -16.13 1.30
C GLY A 94 -1.50 -16.80 1.46
N THR A 95 -1.56 -17.87 2.24
CA THR A 95 -2.83 -18.54 2.59
C THR A 95 -3.36 -17.99 3.90
N ALA A 96 -4.60 -17.51 3.91
CA ALA A 96 -5.26 -17.07 5.14
C ALA A 96 -5.43 -18.24 6.10
N LYS A 97 -5.02 -18.06 7.36
CA LYS A 97 -5.26 -19.02 8.44
C LYS A 97 -6.67 -18.91 9.02
N GLU A 98 -7.28 -17.74 8.87
CA GLU A 98 -8.59 -17.40 9.41
C GLU A 98 -9.36 -16.57 8.39
N MET A 99 -10.69 -16.63 8.44
CA MET A 99 -11.52 -15.77 7.60
C MET A 99 -11.39 -14.31 8.03
N PRO A 100 -11.17 -13.35 7.11
CA PRO A 100 -11.18 -11.94 7.44
C PRO A 100 -12.49 -11.53 8.10
N VAL A 101 -12.39 -10.83 9.23
CA VAL A 101 -13.56 -10.26 9.89
C VAL A 101 -14.10 -9.11 9.05
N GLU A 102 -15.40 -9.13 8.77
CA GLU A 102 -16.05 -8.04 8.05
C GLU A 102 -15.96 -6.74 8.85
N ARG A 103 -15.63 -5.64 8.17
CA ARG A 103 -15.50 -4.32 8.79
C ARG A 103 -16.67 -3.45 8.37
N GLN A 104 -17.10 -2.54 9.23
CA GLN A 104 -18.15 -1.59 8.87
C GLN A 104 -17.72 -0.74 7.66
N ARG A 105 -18.50 -0.78 6.57
CA ARG A 105 -18.30 0.10 5.41
C ARG A 105 -19.11 1.41 5.62
N PRO A 106 -18.58 2.58 5.19
CA PRO A 106 -19.35 3.81 5.22
C PRO A 106 -20.61 3.72 4.35
N THR A 107 -21.72 4.30 4.83
CA THR A 107 -22.93 4.46 4.01
C THR A 107 -22.67 5.47 2.89
N VAL A 108 -22.92 5.09 1.64
CA VAL A 108 -22.65 5.94 0.45
C VAL A 108 -23.28 7.33 0.57
N SER A 109 -24.51 7.43 1.07
CA SER A 109 -25.22 8.71 1.25
C SER A 109 -24.52 9.70 2.19
N THR A 110 -23.59 9.23 3.04
CA THR A 110 -22.80 10.08 3.94
C THR A 110 -21.47 10.55 3.33
N LYS A 111 -21.08 9.98 2.17
CA LYS A 111 -19.79 10.25 1.51
C LYS A 111 -19.93 10.81 0.10
N ALA A 112 -21.09 10.66 -0.53
CA ALA A 112 -21.37 11.11 -1.88
C ALA A 112 -22.48 12.18 -1.89
N THR A 113 -22.33 13.17 -2.76
CA THR A 113 -23.34 14.19 -3.04
C THR A 113 -23.72 14.12 -4.52
N ARG A 114 -25.02 14.13 -4.83
CA ARG A 114 -25.47 14.28 -6.21
C ARG A 114 -25.25 15.72 -6.65
N TRP A 115 -24.42 15.91 -7.68
CA TRP A 115 -24.27 17.23 -8.29
C TRP A 115 -25.56 17.63 -9.02
N THR A 116 -26.01 18.86 -8.82
CA THR A 116 -27.28 19.38 -9.36
C THR A 116 -27.07 20.40 -10.49
N GLY A 117 -25.83 20.60 -10.94
CA GLY A 117 -25.49 21.61 -11.95
C GLY A 117 -25.09 22.97 -11.37
N ALA A 118 -25.37 23.22 -10.10
CA ALA A 118 -24.94 24.43 -9.40
C ALA A 118 -23.50 24.27 -8.85
N PRO A 119 -22.75 25.38 -8.68
CA PRO A 119 -21.50 25.36 -7.93
C PRO A 119 -21.71 24.83 -6.52
N LYS A 120 -20.68 24.19 -5.96
CA LYS A 120 -20.69 23.61 -4.62
C LYS A 120 -20.47 24.70 -3.56
#